data_AF-A0A529VWN1-F1
#
_entry.id   AF-A0A529VWN1-F1
#
_cell.length_a   1.000
_cell.length_b   1.000
_cell.length_c   1.000
_cell.angle_alpha   90.00
_cell.angle_beta   90.00
_cell.angle_gamma   90.00
#
_symmetry.space_group_name_H-M   'P 1'
#
loop_
_entity.id
_entity.type
_entity.pdbx_description
1 polymer ?
#
loop_
_entity_poly.entity_id
_entity_poly.type
_entity_poly.pdbx_seq_one_letter_code
_entity_poly.pdbx_strand_id
1 'polypeptide(L)'
;MSAHFARTNHHEALDRLADRRLMRALAYVDGHWTASEAAASFEVTDPATGATVAFVASLDAAQTTKAINAASRAFPAWRALLPQERSKILRKWFDLIIAAKDDLALLMTLEQG
;
A
#
# COMPACT_ATOMS: atom_id res chain seq x y z
N MET A 1 -10.47 -2.06 39.75
CA MET A 1 -9.89 -1.16 38.75
C MET A 1 -8.67 -1.82 38.15
N SER A 2 -8.85 -2.58 37.08
CA SER A 2 -7.76 -3.09 36.25
C SER A 2 -8.13 -2.75 34.82
N ALA A 3 -7.60 -1.65 34.33
CA ALA A 3 -7.64 -1.35 32.91
C ALA A 3 -6.90 -2.49 32.21
N HIS A 4 -7.64 -3.31 31.46
CA HIS A 4 -7.06 -4.33 30.60
C HIS A 4 -6.14 -3.59 29.63
N PHE A 5 -4.84 -3.84 29.77
CA PHE A 5 -3.80 -3.32 28.89
C PHE A 5 -4.22 -3.43 27.42
N ALA A 6 -4.07 -2.31 26.71
CA ALA A 6 -4.20 -2.22 25.26
C ALA A 6 -3.50 -3.41 24.59
N ARG A 7 -4.26 -4.40 24.13
CA ARG A 7 -3.75 -5.37 23.18
C ARG A 7 -3.62 -4.61 21.86
N THR A 8 -2.36 -4.49 21.46
CA THR A 8 -1.82 -3.90 20.25
C THR A 8 -2.77 -4.09 19.05
N ASN A 9 -3.34 -3.00 18.53
CA ASN A 9 -4.23 -2.97 17.35
C ASN A 9 -3.45 -3.29 16.05
N HIS A 10 -2.75 -4.42 16.01
CA HIS A 10 -2.07 -4.87 14.81
C HIS A 10 -2.06 -6.40 14.73
N HIS A 11 -2.20 -6.92 13.51
CA HIS A 11 -2.19 -8.35 13.27
C HIS A 11 -0.77 -8.91 13.50
N GLU A 12 -0.57 -9.78 14.50
CA GLU A 12 0.75 -10.31 14.91
C GLU A 12 1.53 -10.95 13.75
N ALA A 13 0.84 -11.58 12.80
CA ALA A 13 1.49 -12.18 11.64
C ALA A 13 2.31 -11.18 10.80
N LEU A 14 2.04 -9.87 10.89
CA LEU A 14 2.84 -8.83 10.21
C LEU A 14 4.30 -8.81 10.70
N ASP A 15 4.59 -9.31 11.91
CA ASP A 15 5.97 -9.43 12.38
C ASP A 15 6.80 -10.44 11.59
N ARG A 16 6.15 -11.33 10.82
CA ARG A 16 6.79 -12.31 9.95
C ARG A 16 7.26 -11.74 8.61
N LEU A 17 6.88 -10.51 8.27
CA LEU A 17 7.35 -9.86 7.04
C LEU A 17 8.86 -9.69 7.07
N ALA A 18 9.54 -10.20 6.04
CA ALA A 18 10.97 -9.98 5.86
C ALA A 18 11.25 -8.49 5.55
N ASP A 19 10.43 -7.86 4.71
CA ASP A 19 10.44 -6.42 4.46
C ASP A 19 9.15 -5.74 4.93
N ARG A 20 9.17 -5.23 6.16
CA ARG A 20 8.04 -4.49 6.76
C ARG A 20 7.63 -3.24 5.97
N ARG A 21 8.47 -2.74 5.05
CA ARG A 21 8.15 -1.57 4.21
C ARG A 21 7.16 -1.88 3.09
N LEU A 22 6.86 -3.17 2.84
CA LEU A 22 5.84 -3.59 1.89
C LEU A 22 4.43 -3.31 2.42
N MET A 23 4.23 -3.37 3.73
CA MET A 23 2.99 -2.97 4.37
C MET A 23 2.87 -1.44 4.35
N ARG A 24 1.79 -0.93 3.74
CA ARG A 24 1.55 0.52 3.58
C ARG A 24 0.12 0.87 3.93
N ALA A 25 -0.02 1.85 4.82
CA ALA A 25 -1.31 2.42 5.23
C ALA A 25 -1.65 3.72 4.47
N LEU A 26 -0.68 4.31 3.77
CA LEU A 26 -0.85 5.56 3.02
C LEU A 26 -1.07 5.27 1.53
N ALA A 27 -1.75 6.18 0.83
CA ALA A 27 -1.90 6.11 -0.62
C ALA A 27 -0.61 6.56 -1.33
N TYR A 28 -0.34 6.07 -2.54
CA TYR A 28 0.81 6.52 -3.34
C TYR A 28 0.37 7.48 -4.45
N VAL A 29 0.72 8.77 -4.31
CA VAL A 29 0.31 9.85 -5.22
C VAL A 29 1.51 10.71 -5.59
N ASP A 30 1.72 10.92 -6.90
CA ASP A 30 2.79 11.76 -7.45
C ASP A 30 4.20 11.43 -6.90
N GLY A 31 4.49 10.14 -6.71
CA GLY A 31 5.78 9.69 -6.17
C GLY A 31 5.88 9.66 -4.64
N HIS A 32 4.82 10.03 -3.91
CA HIS A 32 4.84 10.20 -2.45
C HIS A 32 3.78 9.37 -1.73
N TRP A 33 4.10 8.92 -0.52
CA TRP A 33 3.12 8.35 0.40
C TRP A 33 2.29 9.48 1.03
N THR A 34 0.98 9.44 0.80
CA THR A 34 0.03 10.53 1.05
C THR A 34 -1.08 10.07 1.99
N ALA A 35 -1.30 10.83 3.06
CA ALA A 35 -2.46 10.69 3.95
C ALA A 35 -3.67 11.47 3.39
N SER A 36 -4.85 11.19 3.91
CA SER A 36 -6.02 12.06 3.70
C SER A 36 -5.78 13.43 4.32
N GLU A 37 -6.22 14.51 3.67
CA GLU A 37 -6.10 15.88 4.22
C GLU A 37 -6.94 16.03 5.50
N ALA A 38 -8.05 15.31 5.60
CA ALA A 38 -8.89 15.24 6.79
C ALA A 38 -8.44 14.17 7.81
N ALA A 39 -7.25 13.57 7.61
CA ALA A 39 -6.78 12.39 8.32
C ALA A 39 -7.77 11.20 8.30
N ALA A 40 -8.69 11.18 7.33
CA ALA A 40 -9.64 10.09 7.16
C ALA A 40 -8.93 8.79 6.77
N SER A 41 -9.35 7.69 7.40
CA SER A 41 -8.90 6.33 7.13
C SER A 41 -10.02 5.33 7.39
N PHE A 42 -9.88 4.12 6.88
CA PHE A 42 -10.79 3.01 7.18
C PHE A 42 -10.01 1.76 7.56
N GLU A 43 -10.64 0.91 8.37
CA GLU A 43 -10.03 -0.30 8.87
C GLU A 43 -10.07 -1.43 7.83
N VAL A 44 -8.96 -2.15 7.71
CA VAL A 44 -8.85 -3.43 7.01
C VAL A 44 -8.62 -4.50 8.07
N THR A 45 -9.49 -5.50 8.08
CA THR A 45 -9.48 -6.61 9.04
C THR A 45 -9.18 -7.93 8.37
N ASP A 46 -8.59 -8.86 9.11
CA ASP A 46 -8.44 -10.24 8.70
C ASP A 46 -9.80 -10.96 8.78
N PRO A 47 -10.34 -11.48 7.66
CA PRO A 47 -11.64 -12.15 7.67
C PRO A 47 -11.65 -13.46 8.46
N ALA A 48 -10.50 -14.11 8.67
CA ALA A 48 -10.40 -15.35 9.43
C ALA A 48 -10.49 -15.13 10.95
N THR A 49 -10.01 -13.99 11.45
CA THR A 49 -9.87 -13.72 12.90
C THR A 49 -10.62 -12.48 13.38
N GLY A 50 -10.96 -11.56 12.48
CA GLY A 50 -11.46 -10.22 12.78
C GLY A 50 -10.39 -9.24 13.26
N ALA A 51 -9.11 -9.64 13.31
CA ALA A 51 -8.04 -8.77 13.80
C ALA A 51 -7.71 -7.64 12.81
N THR A 52 -7.41 -6.46 13.33
CA THR A 52 -6.99 -5.31 12.52
C THR A 52 -5.66 -5.56 11.81
N VAL A 53 -5.65 -5.49 10.48
CA VAL A 53 -4.42 -5.50 9.66
C VAL A 53 -3.87 -4.09 9.53
N ALA A 54 -4.73 -3.11 9.21
CA ALA A 54 -4.32 -1.73 8.94
C ALA A 54 -5.48 -0.74 9.05
N PHE A 55 -5.15 0.55 9.22
CA PHE A 55 -6.05 1.66 8.89
C PHE A 55 -5.49 2.37 7.66
N VAL A 56 -6.15 2.22 6.50
CA VAL A 56 -5.67 2.74 5.23
C VAL A 56 -6.28 4.10 4.90
N ALA A 57 -5.50 5.00 4.29
CA ALA A 57 -5.92 6.36 3.99
C ALA A 57 -7.17 6.40 3.08
N SER A 58 -8.16 7.19 3.47
CA SER A 58 -9.37 7.45 2.69
C SER A 58 -9.26 8.81 2.00
N LEU A 59 -8.82 8.81 0.75
CA LEU A 59 -8.65 10.03 -0.04
C LEU A 59 -9.99 10.54 -0.56
N ASP A 60 -10.14 11.87 -0.62
CA ASP A 60 -11.34 12.51 -1.16
C ASP A 60 -11.26 12.79 -2.67
N ALA A 61 -12.31 13.43 -3.20
CA ALA A 61 -12.40 13.81 -4.61
C ALA A 61 -11.33 14.84 -5.02
N ALA A 62 -10.95 15.76 -4.13
CA ALA A 62 -9.94 16.77 -4.42
C ALA A 62 -8.55 16.14 -4.51
N GLN A 63 -8.20 15.24 -3.59
CA GLN A 63 -6.97 14.46 -3.63
C GLN A 63 -6.92 13.52 -4.84
N THR A 64 -8.06 12.92 -5.21
CA THR A 64 -8.18 12.15 -6.46
C THR A 64 -7.89 13.01 -7.69
N THR A 65 -8.42 14.24 -7.74
CA THR A 65 -8.13 15.20 -8.81
C THR A 65 -6.64 15.55 -8.88
N LYS A 66 -5.97 15.71 -7.73
CA LYS A 66 -4.50 15.91 -7.67
C LYS A 66 -3.75 14.71 -8.27
N ALA A 67 -4.18 13.48 -7.98
CA ALA A 67 -3.59 12.27 -8.54
C ALA A 67 -3.76 12.18 -10.07
N ILE A 68 -4.95 12.53 -10.58
CA ILE A 68 -5.22 12.59 -12.03
C ILE A 68 -4.31 13.62 -12.71
N ASN A 69 -4.19 14.81 -12.12
CA ASN A 69 -3.32 15.86 -12.65
C ASN A 69 -1.84 15.43 -12.63
N ALA A 70 -1.39 14.73 -11.59
CA ALA A 70 -0.04 14.17 -11.53
C ALA A 70 0.22 13.14 -12.64
N ALA A 71 -0.71 12.20 -12.85
CA ALA A 71 -0.63 11.22 -13.93
C ALA A 71 -0.57 11.91 -15.32
N SER A 72 -1.41 12.93 -15.54
CA SER A 72 -1.41 13.74 -16.76
C SER A 72 -0.05 14.44 -16.99
N ARG A 73 0.55 15.03 -15.95
CA ARG A 73 1.88 15.64 -16.02
C ARG A 73 2.99 14.63 -16.30
N ALA A 74 2.92 13.42 -15.74
CA ALA A 74 3.93 12.38 -15.92
C ALA A 74 3.87 11.72 -17.31
N PHE A 75 2.69 11.71 -17.93
CA PHE A 75 2.44 10.95 -19.16
C PHE A 75 3.33 11.32 -20.36
N PRO A 76 3.60 12.61 -20.69
CA PRO A 76 4.46 12.96 -21.82
C PRO A 76 5.86 12.35 -21.72
N ALA A 77 6.49 12.43 -20.55
CA ALA A 77 7.82 11.87 -20.32
C ALA A 77 7.81 10.34 -20.40
N TRP A 78 6.82 9.68 -19.77
CA TRP A 78 6.69 8.23 -19.83
C TRP A 78 6.42 7.70 -21.24
N ARG A 79 5.56 8.39 -22.00
CA ARG A 79 5.19 8.03 -23.37
C ARG A 79 6.37 8.19 -24.33
N ALA A 80 7.23 9.18 -24.11
CA ALA A 80 8.40 9.45 -24.93
C ALA A 80 9.50 8.37 -24.82
N LEU A 81 9.47 7.53 -23.78
CA LEU A 81 10.41 6.41 -23.63
C LEU A 81 10.30 5.41 -24.78
N LEU A 82 11.42 4.78 -25.13
CA LEU A 82 11.44 3.67 -26.07
C LEU A 82 10.79 2.42 -25.44
N PRO A 83 10.21 1.51 -26.25
CA PRO A 83 9.64 0.26 -25.75
C PRO A 83 10.60 -0.55 -24.86
N GLN A 84 11.89 -0.59 -25.22
CA GLN A 84 12.92 -1.31 -24.47
C GLN A 84 13.20 -0.67 -23.10
N GLU A 85 13.10 0.66 -22.98
CA GLU A 85 13.30 1.36 -21.70
C GLU A 85 12.15 1.08 -20.74
N ARG A 86 10.90 1.15 -21.22
CA ARG A 86 9.74 0.75 -20.42
C ARG A 86 9.81 -0.73 -20.02
N SER A 87 10.22 -1.61 -20.95
CA SER A 87 10.37 -3.03 -20.67
C SER A 87 11.39 -3.29 -19.55
N LYS A 88 12.53 -2.59 -19.53
CA LYS A 88 13.52 -2.70 -18.43
C LYS A 88 12.92 -2.33 -17.07
N ILE A 89 12.13 -1.25 -17.00
CA ILE A 89 11.48 -0.80 -15.76
C ILE A 89 10.45 -1.85 -15.30
N LEU A 90 9.58 -2.29 -16.20
CA LEU A 90 8.56 -3.29 -15.90
C LEU A 90 9.17 -4.65 -15.52
N ARG A 91 10.27 -5.06 -16.16
CA ARG A 91 10.97 -6.29 -15.83
C ARG A 91 11.58 -6.22 -14.43
N LYS A 92 12.22 -5.10 -14.08
CA LYS A 92 12.73 -4.88 -12.73
C LYS A 92 11.60 -4.94 -11.69
N TRP A 93 10.43 -4.37 -12.00
CA TRP A 93 9.27 -4.46 -11.10
C TRP A 93 8.78 -5.91 -10.93
N PHE A 94 8.71 -6.68 -12.02
CA PHE A 94 8.44 -8.12 -11.96
C PHE A 94 9.45 -8.85 -11.07
N ASP A 95 10.75 -8.63 -11.28
CA ASP A 95 11.79 -9.32 -10.50
C ASP A 95 11.66 -8.96 -8.99
N LEU A 96 11.29 -7.71 -8.66
CA LEU A 96 11.01 -7.27 -7.28
C LEU A 96 9.77 -7.96 -6.68
N ILE A 97 8.69 -8.11 -7.45
CA ILE A 97 7.49 -8.84 -7.00
C ILE A 97 7.85 -10.30 -6.70
N ILE A 98 8.61 -10.96 -7.58
CA ILE A 98 9.03 -12.35 -7.38
C ILE A 98 9.95 -12.47 -6.16
N ALA A 99 10.87 -11.53 -5.96
CA ALA A 99 11.73 -11.51 -4.77
C ALA A 99 10.95 -11.30 -3.47
N ALA A 100 9.84 -10.56 -3.50
CA ALA A 100 8.98 -10.27 -2.35
C ALA A 100 7.77 -11.22 -2.21
N LYS A 101 7.72 -12.29 -3.00
CA LYS A 101 6.53 -13.15 -3.18
C LYS A 101 5.92 -13.65 -1.87
N ASP A 102 6.74 -14.11 -0.92
CA ASP A 102 6.23 -14.70 0.32
C ASP A 102 5.63 -13.63 1.26
N ASP A 103 6.25 -12.45 1.33
CA ASP A 103 5.70 -11.30 2.07
C ASP A 103 4.39 -10.80 1.44
N LEU A 104 4.34 -10.72 0.10
CA LEU A 104 3.13 -10.32 -0.63
C LEU A 104 2.00 -11.35 -0.46
N ALA A 105 2.32 -12.65 -0.47
CA ALA A 105 1.35 -13.70 -0.22
C ALA A 105 0.78 -13.62 1.20
N LEU A 106 1.62 -13.37 2.20
CA LEU A 106 1.17 -13.14 3.56
C LEU A 106 0.20 -11.96 3.64
N LEU A 107 0.57 -10.79 3.07
CA LEU A 107 -0.30 -9.61 3.07
C LEU A 107 -1.66 -9.88 2.42
N MET A 108 -1.67 -10.55 1.26
CA MET A 108 -2.89 -10.90 0.54
C MET A 108 -3.81 -11.83 1.35
N THR A 109 -3.24 -12.87 1.97
CA THR A 109 -4.00 -13.78 2.84
C THR A 109 -4.56 -13.05 4.06
N LEU A 110 -3.81 -12.13 4.67
CA LEU A 110 -4.30 -11.39 5.83
C LEU A 110 -5.47 -10.46 5.50
N GLU A 111 -5.56 -9.88 4.31
CA GLU A 111 -6.66 -8.96 3.98
C GLU A 111 -7.88 -9.64 3.32
N GLN A 112 -7.69 -10.81 2.70
CA GLN A 112 -8.73 -11.46 1.89
C GLN A 112 -9.13 -12.85 2.40
N GLY A 113 -8.25 -13.58 3.10
CA GLY A 113 -8.42 -14.99 3.43
C GLY A 113 -7.82 -15.91 2.38
#